data_AF-A0A7J7I8V0-F1
#
_entry.id   AF-A0A7J7I8V0-F1
#
_cell.length_a   1.000
_cell.length_b   1.000
_cell.length_c   1.000
_cell.angle_alpha   90.00
_cell.angle_beta   90.00
_cell.angle_gamma   90.00
#
_symmetry.space_group_name_H-M   'P 1'
#
loop_
_entity.id
_entity.type
_entity.pdbx_description
1 polymer ?
#
loop_
_entity_poly.entity_id
_entity_poly.type
_entity_poly.pdbx_seq_one_letter_code
_entity_poly.pdbx_strand_id
1 'polypeptide(L)'
;MKKLLRDGKTILIGHSLNNDLKALKLDHGRVIDTSLIFKHGDEANFRRPSLNNLCKAVLGYEVRKEGAPHDCLDDATAAMKLVLAKIESGLDNAIPLVHEGVPEIKKSKLLLHRIPVNVPGEELHKIIPGDFTIEIRPNKKAGGKKYSAFANFKNQEEANQAFENIDGYQEKDSDYTEMRFIPI
;
A
#
# COMPACT_ATOMS: atom_id res chain seq x y z
N MET A 1 3.20 22.37 -21.59
CA MET A 1 2.27 21.21 -21.71
C MET A 1 1.32 21.28 -22.89
N LYS A 2 0.46 22.31 -23.04
CA LYS A 2 -0.55 22.33 -24.12
C LYS A 2 -0.02 22.15 -25.55
N LYS A 3 1.23 22.58 -25.84
CA LYS A 3 1.87 22.32 -27.14
C LYS A 3 2.24 20.85 -27.36
N LEU A 4 2.65 20.14 -26.30
CA LEU A 4 3.08 18.73 -26.38
C LEU A 4 1.89 17.81 -26.66
N LEU A 5 0.74 18.09 -26.06
CA LEU A 5 -0.46 17.24 -26.16
C LEU A 5 -1.43 17.68 -27.27
N ARG A 6 -1.07 18.69 -28.06
CA ARG A 6 -1.99 19.41 -28.96
C ARG A 6 -2.48 18.56 -30.13
N ASP A 7 -1.62 17.68 -30.65
CA ASP A 7 -1.92 16.88 -31.83
C ASP A 7 -2.58 15.53 -31.48
N GLY A 8 -2.74 15.23 -30.19
CA GLY A 8 -3.31 13.97 -29.71
C GLY A 8 -2.48 12.73 -30.05
N LYS A 9 -1.24 12.89 -30.55
CA LYS A 9 -0.38 11.76 -30.95
C LYS A 9 0.50 11.28 -29.82
N THR A 10 0.86 12.16 -28.89
CA THR A 10 1.66 11.82 -27.72
C THR A 10 0.96 10.79 -26.84
N ILE A 11 1.70 9.78 -26.40
CA ILE A 11 1.23 8.82 -25.41
C ILE A 11 1.79 9.26 -24.05
N LEU A 12 0.91 9.46 -23.07
CA LEU A 12 1.34 9.74 -21.70
C LEU A 12 1.64 8.43 -20.98
N ILE A 13 2.77 8.39 -20.28
CA ILE A 13 3.20 7.25 -19.48
C ILE A 13 3.33 7.69 -18.03
N GLY A 14 2.85 6.87 -17.10
CA GLY A 14 2.93 7.15 -15.67
C GLY A 14 2.35 6.02 -14.81
N HIS A 15 2.06 6.31 -13.55
CA HIS A 15 1.57 5.34 -12.58
C HIS A 15 0.38 5.92 -11.80
N SER A 16 -0.80 5.31 -11.90
CA SER A 16 -2.05 5.84 -11.33
C SER A 16 -2.40 7.25 -11.83
N LEU A 17 -2.21 7.50 -13.13
CA LEU A 17 -2.29 8.81 -13.79
C LEU A 17 -3.66 9.50 -13.67
N ASN A 18 -4.71 8.77 -13.32
CA ASN A 18 -6.04 9.35 -13.10
C ASN A 18 -6.00 10.52 -12.09
N ASN A 19 -5.20 10.39 -11.02
CA ASN A 19 -5.07 11.46 -10.03
C ASN A 19 -4.35 12.68 -10.61
N ASP A 20 -3.26 12.45 -11.35
CA ASP A 20 -2.46 13.51 -11.97
C ASP A 20 -3.25 14.26 -13.04
N LEU A 21 -3.91 13.53 -13.94
CA LEU A 21 -4.73 14.11 -15.01
C LEU A 21 -5.89 14.93 -14.44
N LYS A 22 -6.54 14.44 -13.38
CA LYS A 22 -7.60 15.18 -12.68
C LYS A 22 -7.06 16.46 -12.03
N ALA A 23 -5.90 16.41 -11.38
CA ALA A 23 -5.26 17.58 -10.77
C ALA A 23 -4.83 18.61 -11.83
N LEU A 24 -4.29 18.14 -12.95
CA LEU A 24 -3.88 18.97 -14.09
C LEU A 24 -5.05 19.47 -14.94
N LYS A 25 -6.27 18.97 -14.71
CA LYS A 25 -7.47 19.23 -15.51
C LYS A 25 -7.25 18.93 -16.99
N LEU A 26 -6.60 17.79 -17.26
CA LEU A 26 -6.32 17.30 -18.60
C LEU A 26 -7.16 16.05 -18.87
N ASP A 27 -7.78 16.03 -20.04
CA ASP A 27 -8.41 14.84 -20.60
C ASP A 27 -7.61 14.43 -21.83
N HIS A 28 -6.94 13.28 -21.76
CA HIS A 28 -6.04 12.79 -22.80
C HIS A 28 -6.26 11.29 -22.98
N GLY A 29 -6.77 10.88 -24.14
CA GLY A 29 -7.18 9.49 -24.36
C GLY A 29 -6.06 8.48 -24.58
N ARG A 30 -4.82 8.93 -24.84
CA ARG A 30 -3.67 8.05 -25.10
C ARG A 30 -2.77 7.96 -23.89
N VAL A 31 -3.06 7.00 -23.02
CA VAL A 31 -2.37 6.81 -21.75
C VAL A 31 -1.93 5.36 -21.58
N ILE A 32 -0.71 5.17 -21.11
CA ILE A 32 -0.20 3.90 -20.58
C ILE A 32 -0.01 4.08 -19.08
N ASP A 33 -0.86 3.42 -18.29
CA ASP A 33 -0.77 3.45 -16.84
C ASP A 33 -0.11 2.16 -16.33
N THR A 34 1.10 2.29 -15.78
CA THR A 34 1.86 1.15 -15.24
C THR A 34 1.12 0.44 -14.10
N SER A 35 0.23 1.11 -13.37
CA SER A 35 -0.59 0.47 -12.33
C SER A 35 -1.68 -0.46 -12.89
N LEU A 36 -1.92 -0.43 -14.20
CA LEU A 36 -2.95 -1.23 -14.89
C LEU A 36 -2.37 -2.29 -15.83
N ILE A 37 -1.27 -1.98 -16.53
CA ILE A 37 -0.65 -2.92 -17.49
C ILE A 37 0.16 -4.01 -16.79
N PHE A 38 0.49 -3.81 -15.52
CA PHE A 38 1.17 -4.78 -14.68
C PHE A 38 0.16 -5.33 -13.65
N LYS A 39 -0.13 -6.63 -13.75
CA LYS A 39 -1.03 -7.34 -12.84
C LYS A 39 -0.22 -8.29 -11.96
N HIS A 40 -0.72 -8.50 -10.76
CA HIS A 40 -0.24 -9.59 -9.90
C HIS A 40 -0.70 -10.93 -10.49
N GLY A 41 0.07 -12.00 -10.23
CA GLY A 41 -0.22 -13.34 -10.77
C GLY A 41 -1.51 -13.98 -10.28
N ASP A 42 -2.05 -13.54 -9.14
CA ASP A 42 -3.38 -13.96 -8.70
C ASP A 42 -4.46 -13.08 -9.31
N GLU A 43 -5.21 -13.65 -10.25
CA GLU A 43 -6.37 -13.01 -10.90
C GLU A 43 -7.46 -12.57 -9.91
N ALA A 44 -7.47 -13.13 -8.69
CA ALA A 44 -8.39 -12.75 -7.62
C ALA A 44 -8.07 -11.38 -6.99
N ASN A 45 -6.82 -10.92 -7.08
CA ASN A 45 -6.39 -9.65 -6.50
C ASN A 45 -6.45 -8.51 -7.52
N PHE A 46 -7.57 -7.78 -7.53
CA PHE A 46 -7.75 -6.54 -8.30
C PHE A 46 -6.88 -5.36 -7.84
N ARG A 47 -5.91 -5.58 -6.94
CA ARG A 47 -5.07 -4.53 -6.38
C ARG A 47 -4.02 -4.09 -7.39
N ARG A 48 -3.97 -2.77 -7.60
CA ARG A 48 -2.92 -2.13 -8.37
C ARG A 48 -1.58 -2.20 -7.61
N PRO A 49 -0.49 -2.71 -8.20
CA PRO A 49 0.82 -2.73 -7.57
C PRO A 49 1.32 -1.30 -7.32
N SER A 50 2.12 -1.11 -6.27
CA SER A 50 2.81 0.17 -6.05
C SER A 50 3.93 0.33 -7.06
N LEU A 51 4.25 1.57 -7.45
CA LEU A 51 5.38 1.84 -8.34
C LEU A 51 6.70 1.27 -7.79
N ASN A 52 6.91 1.33 -6.47
CA ASN A 52 8.13 0.81 -5.85
C ASN A 52 8.22 -0.71 -6.00
N ASN A 53 7.12 -1.43 -5.79
CA ASN A 53 7.07 -2.89 -5.96
C ASN A 53 7.29 -3.28 -7.42
N LEU A 54 6.73 -2.51 -8.36
CA LEU A 54 6.97 -2.70 -9.79
C LEU A 54 8.46 -2.56 -10.12
N CYS A 55 9.11 -1.50 -9.65
CA CYS A 55 10.54 -1.28 -9.90
C CYS A 55 11.40 -2.39 -9.28
N LYS A 56 11.09 -2.83 -8.06
CA LYS A 56 11.80 -3.94 -7.42
C LYS A 56 11.69 -5.22 -8.25
N ALA A 57 10.47 -5.57 -8.65
CA ALA A 57 10.20 -6.84 -9.33
C ALA A 57 10.67 -6.86 -10.79
N VAL A 58 10.55 -5.75 -11.52
CA VAL A 58 10.84 -5.69 -12.97
C VAL A 58 12.22 -5.11 -13.25
N LEU A 59 12.65 -4.09 -12.50
CA LEU A 59 13.90 -3.36 -12.75
C LEU A 59 15.01 -3.72 -11.74
N GLY A 60 14.71 -4.49 -10.69
CA GLY A 60 15.68 -4.91 -9.68
C GLY A 60 16.14 -3.81 -8.72
N TYR A 61 15.43 -2.68 -8.64
CA TYR A 61 15.76 -1.59 -7.73
C TYR A 61 14.52 -0.92 -7.13
N GLU A 62 14.66 -0.32 -5.95
CA GLU A 62 13.60 0.48 -5.33
C GLU A 62 13.67 1.91 -5.83
N VAL A 63 12.56 2.48 -6.34
CA VAL A 63 12.50 3.91 -6.69
C VAL A 63 12.67 4.78 -5.45
N ARG A 64 12.31 4.27 -4.25
CA ARG A 64 12.48 4.97 -2.98
C ARG A 64 12.58 4.03 -1.79
N LYS A 65 13.36 4.45 -0.79
CA LYS A 65 13.45 3.79 0.52
C LYS A 65 12.18 4.02 1.35
N GLU A 66 11.91 3.13 2.30
CA GLU A 66 10.80 3.30 3.24
C GLU A 66 10.91 4.65 3.98
N GLY A 67 9.85 5.46 3.93
CA GLY A 67 9.77 6.76 4.59
C GLY A 67 10.42 7.93 3.84
N ALA A 68 11.08 7.70 2.70
CA ALA A 68 11.62 8.78 1.87
C ALA A 68 10.49 9.59 1.20
N PRO A 69 10.67 10.92 1.01
CA PRO A 69 9.70 11.73 0.29
C PRO A 69 9.59 11.31 -1.19
N HIS A 70 8.46 11.63 -1.81
CA HIS A 70 8.25 11.40 -3.24
C HIS A 70 8.95 12.48 -4.07
N ASP A 71 9.60 12.05 -5.15
CA ASP A 71 10.12 12.94 -6.20
C ASP A 71 9.41 12.64 -7.53
N CYS A 72 8.89 13.68 -8.18
CA CYS A 72 8.09 13.51 -9.40
C CYS A 72 8.93 13.09 -10.60
N LEU A 73 10.20 13.49 -10.66
CA LEU A 73 11.09 13.17 -11.77
C LEU A 73 11.51 11.69 -11.68
N ASP A 74 11.86 11.22 -10.49
CA ASP A 74 12.18 9.81 -10.25
C ASP A 74 10.98 8.90 -10.55
N ASP A 75 9.78 9.29 -10.09
CA ASP A 75 8.56 8.54 -10.31
C ASP A 75 8.19 8.45 -11.80
N ALA A 76 8.29 9.57 -12.54
CA ALA A 76 8.04 9.59 -13.99
C ALA A 76 9.09 8.77 -14.76
N THR A 77 10.36 8.87 -14.37
CA THR A 77 11.47 8.13 -14.99
C THR A 77 11.31 6.62 -14.76
N ALA A 78 10.95 6.23 -13.54
CA ALA A 78 10.68 4.84 -13.18
C ALA A 78 9.51 4.26 -13.99
N ALA A 79 8.40 4.99 -14.11
CA ALA A 79 7.26 4.57 -14.92
C ALA A 79 7.65 4.36 -16.39
N MET A 80 8.46 5.25 -16.97
CA MET A 80 8.98 5.09 -18.33
C MET A 80 9.84 3.83 -18.48
N LYS A 81 10.79 3.62 -17.57
CA LYS A 81 11.66 2.43 -17.57
C LYS A 81 10.87 1.13 -17.50
N LEU A 82 9.80 1.09 -16.70
CA LEU A 82 8.90 -0.07 -16.62
C LEU A 82 8.22 -0.38 -17.96
N VAL A 83 7.72 0.65 -18.66
CA VAL A 83 7.09 0.45 -19.98
C VAL A 83 8.11 -0.03 -21.01
N LEU A 84 9.32 0.55 -21.03
CA LEU A 84 10.39 0.11 -21.92
C LEU A 84 10.77 -1.35 -21.67
N ALA A 85 10.98 -1.73 -20.40
CA ALA A 85 11.28 -3.11 -20.02
C ALA A 85 10.17 -4.09 -20.45
N LYS A 86 8.89 -3.69 -20.35
CA LYS A 86 7.76 -4.52 -20.82
C LYS A 86 7.78 -4.70 -22.34
N ILE A 87 8.12 -3.66 -23.09
CA ILE A 87 8.23 -3.72 -24.57
C ILE A 87 9.40 -4.62 -24.99
N GLU A 88 10.56 -4.46 -24.36
CA GLU A 88 11.78 -5.22 -24.68
C GLU A 88 11.66 -6.71 -24.34
N SER A 89 11.03 -7.02 -23.20
CA SER A 89 10.87 -8.40 -22.76
C SER A 89 9.80 -9.16 -23.53
N GLY A 90 8.83 -8.48 -24.16
CA GLY A 90 7.70 -9.12 -24.85
C GLY A 90 6.80 -9.94 -23.92
N LEU A 91 6.96 -9.80 -22.60
CA LEU A 91 6.28 -10.60 -21.59
C LEU A 91 4.89 -10.01 -21.27
N ASP A 92 3.85 -10.83 -21.49
CA ASP A 92 2.53 -10.71 -20.85
C ASP A 92 2.56 -11.13 -19.37
N ASN A 93 3.75 -11.51 -18.87
CA ASN A 93 3.89 -12.16 -17.59
C ASN A 93 3.38 -11.28 -16.45
N ALA A 94 2.46 -11.87 -15.69
CA ALA A 94 2.16 -11.45 -14.35
C ALA A 94 3.45 -11.18 -13.58
N ILE A 95 3.51 -10.05 -12.90
CA ILE A 95 4.65 -9.75 -12.04
C ILE A 95 4.65 -10.78 -10.89
N PRO A 96 5.82 -11.39 -10.59
CA PRO A 96 5.94 -12.22 -9.40
C PRO A 96 5.51 -11.39 -8.19
N LEU A 97 4.51 -11.86 -7.46
CA LEU A 97 4.10 -11.27 -6.20
C LEU A 97 5.30 -11.26 -5.26
N VAL A 98 6.01 -10.14 -5.18
CA VAL A 98 6.98 -9.90 -4.11
C VAL A 98 6.15 -9.57 -2.87
N HIS A 99 5.68 -10.61 -2.18
CA HIS A 99 5.28 -10.46 -0.79
C HIS A 99 6.55 -10.19 0.00
N GLU A 100 6.90 -8.92 0.17
CA GLU A 100 7.90 -8.54 1.17
C GLU A 100 7.32 -8.95 2.53
N GLY A 101 7.82 -10.06 3.07
CA GLY A 101 7.46 -10.50 4.41
C GLY A 101 7.68 -9.37 5.40
N VAL A 102 6.83 -9.30 6.43
CA VAL A 102 6.96 -8.30 7.49
C VAL A 102 8.37 -8.44 8.10
N PRO A 103 9.21 -7.37 8.10
CA PRO A 103 10.53 -7.41 8.72
C PRO A 103 10.41 -7.96 10.15
N GLU A 104 11.34 -8.81 10.58
CA GLU A 104 11.26 -9.49 11.89
C GLU A 104 11.01 -8.54 13.06
N ILE A 105 11.62 -7.35 13.02
CA ILE A 105 11.47 -6.28 14.02
C ILE A 105 10.00 -5.81 14.17
N LYS A 106 9.20 -5.93 13.10
CA LYS A 106 7.79 -5.53 13.08
C LYS A 106 6.84 -6.68 13.45
N LYS A 107 7.33 -7.93 13.58
CA LYS A 107 6.48 -9.10 13.88
C LYS A 107 5.99 -9.16 15.33
N SER A 108 6.55 -8.36 16.24
CA SER A 108 6.05 -8.22 17.61
C SER A 108 4.95 -7.16 17.76
N LYS A 109 4.43 -6.62 16.65
CA LYS A 109 3.42 -5.54 16.67
C LYS A 109 2.11 -6.01 16.06
N LEU A 110 0.99 -5.70 16.70
CA LEU A 110 -0.33 -5.77 16.09
C LEU A 110 -0.78 -4.37 15.66
N LEU A 111 -1.25 -4.24 14.42
CA LEU A 111 -1.85 -3.00 13.92
C LEU A 111 -3.33 -2.95 14.29
N LEU A 112 -3.69 -1.98 15.12
CA LEU A 112 -5.08 -1.61 15.35
C LEU A 112 -5.45 -0.44 14.43
N HIS A 113 -6.52 -0.58 13.67
CA HIS A 113 -6.94 0.48 12.75
C HIS A 113 -8.44 0.73 12.81
N ARG A 114 -8.85 1.91 12.34
CA ARG A 114 -10.26 2.34 12.30
C ARG A 114 -10.89 2.47 13.70
N ILE A 115 -10.08 2.73 14.73
CA ILE A 115 -10.57 2.95 16.09
C ILE A 115 -11.29 4.31 16.14
N PRO A 116 -12.53 4.40 16.64
CA PRO A 116 -13.24 5.67 16.82
C PRO A 116 -12.48 6.61 17.76
N VAL A 117 -12.43 7.91 17.45
CA VAL A 117 -11.69 8.90 18.26
C VAL A 117 -12.26 9.10 19.68
N ASN A 118 -13.47 8.63 19.94
CA ASN A 118 -14.08 8.63 21.27
C ASN A 118 -13.65 7.45 22.15
N VAL A 119 -12.89 6.49 21.60
CA VAL A 119 -12.31 5.38 22.35
C VAL A 119 -10.87 5.77 22.71
N PRO A 120 -10.54 5.96 24.00
CA PRO A 120 -9.17 6.22 24.45
C PRO A 120 -8.25 5.03 24.19
N GLY A 121 -6.95 5.29 24.05
CA GLY A 121 -5.97 4.22 23.84
C GLY A 121 -5.94 3.22 24.99
N GLU A 122 -6.14 3.68 26.22
CA GLU A 122 -6.11 2.88 27.44
C GLU A 122 -7.19 1.79 27.46
N GLU A 123 -8.34 2.04 26.82
CA GLU A 123 -9.42 1.05 26.71
C GLU A 123 -9.02 -0.17 25.86
N LEU A 124 -8.01 -0.02 24.99
CA LEU A 124 -7.52 -1.12 24.15
C LEU A 124 -6.89 -2.25 24.99
N HIS A 125 -6.37 -1.95 26.19
CA HIS A 125 -5.86 -2.96 27.14
C HIS A 125 -6.96 -3.87 27.70
N LYS A 126 -8.22 -3.44 27.67
CA LYS A 126 -9.35 -4.28 28.10
C LYS A 126 -9.80 -5.25 27.00
N ILE A 127 -9.41 -4.96 25.77
CA ILE A 127 -9.88 -5.63 24.56
C ILE A 127 -8.86 -6.64 24.06
N ILE A 128 -7.58 -6.23 23.98
CA ILE A 128 -6.52 -7.10 23.50
C ILE A 128 -5.92 -7.84 24.70
N PRO A 129 -5.86 -9.19 24.68
CA PRO A 129 -5.22 -9.95 25.74
C PRO A 129 -3.69 -9.81 25.68
N GLY A 130 -3.05 -9.94 26.85
CA GLY A 130 -1.60 -9.94 26.99
C GLY A 130 -1.02 -8.60 27.47
N ASP A 131 0.30 -8.61 27.68
CA ASP A 131 1.06 -7.42 28.09
C ASP A 131 1.68 -6.76 26.85
N PHE A 132 1.41 -5.47 26.67
CA PHE A 132 1.88 -4.71 25.52
C PHE A 132 1.94 -3.22 25.85
N THR A 133 2.62 -2.44 25.01
CA THR A 133 2.56 -0.98 25.06
C THR A 133 1.84 -0.42 23.84
N ILE A 134 1.18 0.72 23.99
CA ILE A 134 0.39 1.34 22.91
C ILE A 134 1.16 2.48 22.28
N GLU A 135 1.33 2.42 20.96
CA GLU A 135 1.86 3.50 20.13
C GLU A 135 0.74 4.06 19.25
N ILE A 136 0.15 5.21 19.66
CA ILE A 136 -0.91 5.86 18.88
C ILE A 136 -0.34 6.44 17.59
N ARG A 137 -0.97 6.14 16.45
CA ARG A 137 -0.69 6.73 15.15
C ARG A 137 -1.70 7.85 14.85
N PRO A 138 -1.27 9.12 14.90
CA PRO A 138 -2.16 10.24 14.65
C PRO A 138 -2.71 10.18 13.22
N ASN A 139 -3.98 10.55 13.05
CA ASN A 139 -4.60 10.58 11.74
C ASN A 139 -3.99 11.73 10.90
N LYS A 140 -3.51 11.42 9.70
CA LYS A 140 -2.96 12.41 8.76
C LYS A 140 -4.04 13.31 8.14
N LYS A 141 -5.33 12.98 8.26
CA LYS A 141 -6.45 13.77 7.75
C LYS A 141 -7.02 14.68 8.84
N ALA A 142 -7.05 15.99 8.56
CA ALA A 142 -7.75 16.97 9.39
C ALA A 142 -9.23 16.58 9.56
N GLY A 143 -9.73 16.54 10.80
CA GLY A 143 -11.12 16.17 11.12
C GLY A 143 -11.43 14.66 11.05
N GLY A 144 -10.41 13.80 11.04
CA GLY A 144 -10.62 12.35 11.03
C GLY A 144 -11.34 11.84 12.28
N LYS A 145 -12.46 11.12 12.10
CA LYS A 145 -13.24 10.49 13.19
C LYS A 145 -12.66 9.17 13.70
N LYS A 146 -11.51 8.75 13.18
CA LYS A 146 -10.87 7.48 13.51
C LYS A 146 -9.36 7.66 13.62
N TYR A 147 -8.71 6.81 14.41
CA TYR A 147 -7.26 6.72 14.51
C TYR A 147 -6.79 5.26 14.35
N SER A 148 -5.47 5.08 14.35
CA SER A 148 -4.81 3.77 14.37
C SER A 148 -3.79 3.74 15.50
N ALA A 149 -3.42 2.56 15.97
CA ALA A 149 -2.37 2.37 16.96
C ALA A 149 -1.62 1.07 16.69
N PHE A 150 -0.44 0.92 17.30
CA PHE A 150 0.19 -0.39 17.45
C PHE A 150 0.11 -0.85 18.89
N ALA A 151 -0.22 -2.13 19.07
CA ALA A 151 0.10 -2.86 20.28
C ALA A 151 1.48 -3.51 20.09
N ASN A 152 2.46 -3.04 20.86
CA ASN A 152 3.83 -3.53 20.82
C ASN A 152 4.04 -4.57 21.92
N PHE A 153 4.19 -5.82 21.53
CA PHE A 153 4.50 -6.95 22.41
C PHE A 153 6.01 -7.14 22.53
N LYS A 154 6.43 -7.93 23.51
CA LYS A 154 7.83 -8.24 23.75
C LYS A 154 8.47 -9.01 22.59
N ASN A 155 7.71 -9.89 21.96
CA ASN A 155 8.17 -10.76 20.87
C ASN A 155 7.00 -11.16 19.95
N GLN A 156 7.33 -11.86 18.86
CA GLN A 156 6.34 -12.33 17.88
C GLN A 156 5.38 -13.39 18.46
N GLU A 157 5.85 -14.28 19.33
CA GLU A 157 5.02 -15.35 19.89
C GLU A 157 3.88 -14.77 20.73
N GLU A 158 4.19 -13.80 21.59
CA GLU A 158 3.20 -13.08 22.39
C GLU A 158 2.22 -12.29 21.51
N ALA A 159 2.69 -11.63 20.45
CA ALA A 159 1.82 -10.92 19.51
C ALA A 159 0.85 -11.87 18.78
N ASN A 160 1.34 -13.01 18.32
CA ASN A 160 0.53 -14.04 17.68
C ASN A 160 -0.48 -14.65 18.66
N GLN A 161 -0.03 -14.99 19.87
CA GLN A 161 -0.91 -15.53 20.91
C GLN A 161 -1.99 -14.52 21.29
N ALA A 162 -1.66 -13.24 21.41
CA ALA A 162 -2.63 -12.19 21.64
C ALA A 162 -3.65 -12.13 20.50
N PHE A 163 -3.20 -12.12 19.25
CA PHE A 163 -4.08 -12.10 18.07
C PHE A 163 -5.04 -13.29 18.05
N GLU A 164 -4.56 -14.51 18.32
CA GLU A 164 -5.41 -15.71 18.30
C GLU A 164 -6.48 -15.73 19.40
N ASN A 165 -6.20 -15.10 20.54
CA ASN A 165 -7.08 -15.07 21.71
C ASN A 165 -7.98 -13.84 21.77
N ILE A 166 -7.93 -12.93 20.78
CA ILE A 166 -8.86 -11.79 20.69
C ILE A 166 -10.28 -12.31 20.44
N ASP A 167 -11.22 -11.90 21.30
CA ASP A 167 -12.64 -12.15 21.08
C ASP A 167 -13.17 -11.20 19.98
N GLY A 168 -13.59 -11.76 18.85
CA GLY A 168 -13.99 -11.01 17.67
C GLY A 168 -14.21 -11.87 16.44
N TYR A 169 -14.78 -11.26 15.39
CA TYR A 169 -15.05 -11.93 14.13
C TYR A 169 -13.79 -11.99 13.27
N GLN A 170 -13.38 -13.19 12.88
CA GLN A 170 -12.27 -13.38 11.96
C GLN A 170 -12.72 -13.16 10.52
N GLU A 171 -11.97 -12.34 9.78
CA GLU A 171 -12.14 -12.12 8.35
C GLU A 171 -10.77 -12.01 7.68
N LYS A 172 -10.75 -12.06 6.35
CA LYS A 172 -9.56 -11.78 5.55
C LYS A 172 -9.77 -10.50 4.75
N ASP A 173 -8.76 -9.62 4.73
CA ASP A 173 -8.81 -8.45 3.86
C ASP A 173 -8.59 -8.82 2.39
N SER A 174 -8.58 -7.81 1.52
CA SER A 174 -8.29 -7.98 0.09
C SER A 174 -6.89 -8.48 -0.21
N ASP A 175 -5.97 -8.48 0.77
CA ASP A 175 -4.62 -9.04 0.65
C ASP A 175 -4.55 -10.46 1.26
N TYR A 176 -5.70 -11.07 1.59
CA TYR A 176 -5.81 -12.33 2.35
C TYR A 176 -5.18 -12.29 3.75
N THR A 177 -4.89 -11.09 4.26
CA THR A 177 -4.36 -10.90 5.60
C THR A 177 -5.47 -11.19 6.60
N GLU A 178 -5.20 -12.05 7.57
CA GLU A 178 -6.15 -12.34 8.64
C GLU A 178 -6.32 -11.13 9.54
N MET A 179 -7.59 -10.80 9.81
CA MET A 179 -7.99 -9.70 10.67
C MET A 179 -9.04 -10.19 11.67
N ARG A 180 -9.08 -9.54 12.84
CA ARG A 180 -10.15 -9.73 13.81
C ARG A 180 -10.90 -8.42 14.01
N PHE A 181 -12.21 -8.47 13.83
CA PHE A 181 -13.14 -7.37 14.04
C PHE A 181 -13.71 -7.44 15.46
N ILE A 182 -13.46 -6.40 16.22
CA ILE A 182 -13.91 -6.25 17.60
C ILE A 182 -14.97 -5.16 17.64
N PRO A 183 -16.23 -5.47 18.01
CA PRO A 183 -17.24 -4.45 18.22
C PRO A 183 -16.91 -3.65 19.49
N ILE A 184 -16.83 -2.33 19.34
CA ILE A 184 -16.52 -1.34 20.41
C ILE A 184 -17.54 -0.22 20.42
#